data_AF-A0A3A0UMS7-F1
#
_entry.id   AF-A0A3A0UMS7-F1
#
_cell.length_a   1.000
_cell.length_b   1.000
_cell.length_c   1.000
_cell.angle_alpha   90.00
_cell.angle_beta   90.00
_cell.angle_gamma   90.00
#
_symmetry.space_group_name_H-M   'P 1'
#
loop_
_entity.id
_entity.type
_entity.pdbx_description
1 polymer ?
#
loop_
_entity_poly.entity_id
_entity_poly.type
_entity_poly.pdbx_seq_one_letter_code
_entity_poly.pdbx_strand_id
1 'polypeptide(L)'
;MAILSINYNSTTIGMHHPFIVILPEDATYFDSNAQPKALKTLLLLHGLSSDETSYMRYTSIERYANEHQLAVIMPNADHSGYSNM
;
A
#
# COMPACT_ATOMS: atom_id res chain seq x y z
N MET A 1 -5.03 -2.54 -12.51
CA MET A 1 -4.47 -2.17 -11.20
C MET A 1 -4.62 -3.37 -10.28
N ALA A 2 -3.55 -3.84 -9.66
CA ALA A 2 -3.65 -4.90 -8.65
C ALA A 2 -3.81 -4.27 -7.26
N ILE A 3 -4.79 -4.76 -6.49
CA ILE A 3 -4.97 -4.43 -5.07
C ILE A 3 -4.52 -5.63 -4.26
N LEU A 4 -3.53 -5.43 -3.40
CA LEU A 4 -2.96 -6.47 -2.55
C LEU A 4 -3.33 -6.15 -1.10
N SER A 5 -4.02 -7.07 -0.44
CA SER A 5 -4.23 -7.03 1.01
C SER A 5 -3.28 -8.03 1.65
N ILE A 6 -2.30 -7.55 2.40
CA ILE A 6 -1.23 -8.36 2.95
C ILE A 6 -1.27 -8.27 4.47
N ASN A 7 -1.16 -9.42 5.12
CA ASN A 7 -0.93 -9.51 6.55
C ASN A 7 0.39 -10.27 6.77
N TYR A 8 1.32 -9.66 7.51
CA TYR A 8 2.63 -10.26 7.76
C TYR A 8 3.00 -10.18 9.24
N ASN A 9 3.79 -11.14 9.72
CA ASN A 9 4.33 -11.09 11.09
C ASN A 9 5.53 -10.12 11.15
N SER A 10 5.33 -8.97 11.79
CA SER A 10 6.35 -7.93 11.93
C SER A 10 7.27 -8.22 13.10
N THR A 11 8.56 -8.37 12.85
CA THR A 11 9.58 -8.59 13.89
C THR A 11 9.81 -7.34 14.75
N THR A 12 9.59 -6.14 14.21
CA THR A 12 9.78 -4.87 14.92
C THR A 12 8.77 -4.66 16.03
N ILE A 13 7.49 -4.97 15.76
CA ILE A 13 6.39 -4.80 16.73
C ILE A 13 5.92 -6.13 17.34
N GLY A 14 6.50 -7.25 16.92
CA GLY A 14 6.22 -8.58 17.49
C GLY A 14 4.82 -9.12 17.23
N MET A 15 4.12 -8.63 16.19
CA MET A 15 2.75 -9.03 15.89
C MET A 15 2.43 -9.03 14.39
N HIS A 16 1.35 -9.71 14.03
CA HIS A 16 0.77 -9.68 12.69
C HIS A 16 0.21 -8.30 12.38
N HIS A 17 0.58 -7.77 11.23
CA HIS A 17 0.28 -6.39 10.85
C HIS A 17 -0.24 -6.31 9.41
N PRO A 18 -1.44 -5.73 9.19
CA PRO A 18 -2.02 -5.61 7.86
C PRO A 18 -1.56 -4.33 7.14
N PHE A 19 -1.46 -4.41 5.82
CA PHE A 19 -1.32 -3.25 4.95
C PHE A 19 -1.93 -3.52 3.57
N ILE A 20 -2.38 -2.46 2.90
CA ILE A 20 -2.90 -2.54 1.53
C ILE A 20 -1.91 -1.90 0.57
N VAL A 21 -1.70 -2.54 -0.59
CA VAL A 21 -0.91 -2.00 -1.69
C VAL A 21 -1.76 -1.86 -2.94
N ILE A 22 -1.67 -0.69 -3.54
CA ILE A 22 -2.17 -0.37 -4.88
C ILE A 22 -0.96 -0.49 -5.81
N LEU A 23 -0.91 -1.54 -6.62
CA LEU A 23 0.19 -1.81 -7.56
C LEU A 23 -0.24 -1.62 -9.03
N PRO A 24 0.22 -0.53 -9.68
CA PRO A 24 0.02 -0.31 -11.11
C PRO A 24 0.54 -1.46 -11.96
N GLU A 25 -0.17 -1.73 -13.05
CA GLU A 25 0.26 -2.69 -14.04
C GLU A 25 1.15 -1.99 -15.08
N ASP A 26 2.26 -2.65 -15.41
CA ASP A 26 3.19 -2.27 -16.47
C ASP A 26 3.52 -3.53 -17.28
N ALA A 27 3.72 -3.39 -18.60
CA ALA A 27 3.97 -4.52 -19.49
C ALA A 27 5.20 -5.34 -19.08
N THR A 28 6.20 -4.70 -18.45
CA THR A 28 7.41 -5.36 -17.96
C THR A 28 7.16 -6.39 -16.86
N TYR A 29 6.01 -6.35 -16.17
CA TYR A 29 5.66 -7.32 -15.13
C TYR A 29 5.10 -8.63 -15.68
N PHE A 30 4.68 -8.62 -16.95
CA PHE A 30 4.11 -9.78 -17.62
C PHE A 30 5.08 -10.43 -18.62
N ASP A 31 6.25 -9.80 -18.85
CA ASP A 31 7.32 -10.33 -19.68
C ASP A 31 8.46 -10.87 -18.82
N SER A 32 8.59 -12.20 -18.78
CA SER A 32 9.63 -12.90 -18.03
C SER A 32 11.06 -12.60 -18.49
N ASN A 33 11.24 -12.05 -19.71
CA ASN A 33 12.56 -11.70 -20.25
C ASN A 33 12.93 -10.23 -20.04
N ALA A 34 11.96 -9.39 -19.65
CA ALA A 34 12.19 -7.98 -19.35
C ALA A 34 12.54 -7.79 -17.87
N GLN A 35 13.33 -6.77 -17.56
CA GLN A 35 13.52 -6.34 -16.18
C GLN A 35 12.28 -5.56 -15.72
N PRO A 36 11.69 -5.91 -14.56
CA PRO A 36 10.55 -5.18 -14.02
C PRO A 36 10.88 -3.70 -13.84
N LYS A 37 10.07 -2.82 -14.43
CA LYS A 37 10.22 -1.39 -14.26
C LYS A 37 9.99 -1.01 -12.79
N ALA A 38 10.89 -0.21 -12.22
CA ALA A 38 10.68 0.33 -10.88
C ALA A 38 9.59 1.42 -10.91
N LEU A 39 8.62 1.31 -9.99
CA LEU A 39 7.56 2.32 -9.82
C LEU A 39 8.00 3.40 -8.85
N LYS A 40 7.42 4.59 -9.03
CA LYS A 40 7.38 5.58 -7.96
C LYS A 40 6.43 5.05 -6.89
N THR A 41 6.78 5.27 -5.62
CA THR A 41 6.02 4.73 -4.49
C THR A 41 5.67 5.83 -3.50
N LEU A 42 4.40 5.88 -3.11
CA LEU A 42 3.87 6.72 -2.05
C LEU A 42 3.59 5.85 -0.81
N LEU A 43 4.18 6.21 0.32
CA LEU A 43 3.77 5.71 1.62
C LEU A 43 2.67 6.64 2.16
N LEU A 44 1.45 6.14 2.29
CA LEU A 44 0.30 6.93 2.71
C LEU A 44 -0.17 6.50 4.10
N LEU A 45 -0.11 7.43 5.04
CA LEU A 45 -0.47 7.21 6.44
C LEU A 45 -1.91 7.68 6.71
N HIS A 46 -2.68 6.87 7.42
CA HIS A 46 -4.07 7.18 7.77
C HIS A 46 -4.14 8.07 9.02
N GLY A 47 -5.34 8.63 9.27
CA GLY A 47 -5.60 9.39 10.49
C GLY A 47 -5.80 8.51 11.72
N LEU A 48 -5.89 9.10 12.91
CA LEU A 48 -6.00 8.37 14.18
C LEU A 48 -7.22 7.42 14.23
N SER A 49 -8.36 7.79 13.66
CA SER A 49 -9.61 7.00 13.72
C SER A 49 -9.82 6.14 12.47
N SER A 50 -8.74 5.70 11.85
CA SER A 50 -8.74 5.02 10.55
C SER A 50 -7.79 3.81 10.58
N ASP A 51 -7.79 3.07 9.49
CA ASP A 51 -6.99 1.86 9.27
C ASP A 51 -6.47 1.83 7.82
N GLU A 52 -5.79 0.74 7.44
CA GLU A 52 -5.24 0.54 6.09
C GLU A 52 -6.30 0.58 4.98
N THR A 53 -7.58 0.35 5.30
CA THR A 53 -8.68 0.31 4.34
C THR A 53 -9.29 1.67 4.06
N SER A 54 -9.01 2.66 4.90
CA SER A 54 -9.80 3.88 4.97
C SER A 54 -9.70 4.73 3.71
N TYR A 55 -8.50 4.89 3.13
CA TYR A 55 -8.34 5.61 1.86
C TYR A 55 -9.01 4.90 0.68
N MET A 56 -8.99 3.56 0.65
CA MET A 56 -9.68 2.79 -0.38
C MET A 56 -11.20 2.95 -0.30
N ARG A 57 -11.75 3.00 0.90
CA ARG A 57 -13.21 3.04 1.11
C ARG A 57 -13.81 4.43 1.01
N TYR A 58 -13.06 5.46 1.43
CA TYR A 58 -13.59 6.82 1.56
C TYR A 58 -13.00 7.81 0.53
N THR A 59 -12.16 7.34 -0.39
CA THR A 59 -11.65 8.15 -1.51
C THR A 59 -11.60 7.33 -2.80
N SER A 60 -11.29 7.97 -3.93
CA SER A 60 -11.01 7.29 -5.20
C SER A 60 -9.51 7.15 -5.47
N ILE A 61 -8.70 6.90 -4.44
CA ILE A 61 -7.23 6.89 -4.53
C ILE A 61 -6.69 5.94 -5.61
N GLU A 62 -7.30 4.77 -5.80
CA GLU A 62 -6.89 3.80 -6.81
C GLU A 62 -6.92 4.40 -8.22
N ARG A 63 -7.97 5.17 -8.54
CA ARG A 63 -8.11 5.83 -9.84
C ARG A 63 -6.99 6.84 -10.08
N TYR A 64 -6.68 7.66 -9.08
CA TYR A 64 -5.61 8.65 -9.18
C TYR A 64 -4.22 8.00 -9.27
N ALA A 65 -3.99 6.95 -8.48
CA ALA A 65 -2.73 6.19 -8.51
C ALA A 65 -2.49 5.54 -9.88
N ASN A 66 -3.55 5.01 -10.50
CA ASN A 66 -3.51 4.44 -11.84
C ASN A 66 -3.15 5.47 -12.92
N GLU A 67 -3.81 6.63 -12.90
CA GLU A 67 -3.56 7.74 -13.85
C GLU A 67 -2.09 8.21 -13.81
N HIS A 68 -1.43 8.11 -12.65
CA HIS A 68 -0.06 8.55 -12.45
C HIS A 68 1.01 7.45 -12.42
N GLN A 69 0.64 6.18 -12.65
CA GLN A 69 1.56 5.03 -12.54
C GLN A 69 2.34 5.04 -11.21
N LEU A 70 1.61 5.26 -10.12
CA LEU A 70 2.13 5.41 -8.77
C LEU A 70 1.71 4.21 -7.90
N ALA A 71 2.68 3.50 -7.33
CA ALA A 71 2.40 2.51 -6.31
C ALA A 71 2.06 3.21 -4.98
N VAL A 72 1.04 2.74 -4.27
CA VAL A 72 0.65 3.29 -2.97
C VAL A 72 0.65 2.19 -1.93
N ILE A 73 1.35 2.41 -0.81
CA ILE A 73 1.42 1.51 0.34
C ILE A 73 0.69 2.19 1.50
N MET A 74 -0.31 1.52 2.07
CA MET A 74 -1.14 2.00 3.16
C MET A 74 -1.01 1.04 4.35
N PRO A 75 -0.08 1.29 5.29
CA PRO A 75 0.06 0.50 6.50
C PRO A 75 -0.99 0.89 7.55
N ASN A 76 -1.36 -0.08 8.38
CA ASN A 76 -2.10 0.18 9.61
C ASN A 76 -1.17 0.79 10.68
N ALA A 77 -1.70 1.52 11.66
CA ALA A 77 -0.98 1.85 12.89
C ALA A 77 -1.94 2.00 14.09
N ASP A 78 -3.13 1.42 14.02
CA ASP A 78 -4.19 1.52 15.01
C ASP A 78 -4.33 2.98 15.51
N HIS A 79 -4.35 3.16 16.84
CA HIS A 79 -4.37 4.45 17.50
C HIS A 79 -2.98 4.91 18.00
N SER A 80 -1.88 4.33 17.51
CA SER A 80 -0.53 4.69 18.00
C SER A 80 -0.05 6.06 17.51
N GLY A 81 -0.70 6.59 16.47
CA GLY A 81 -0.26 7.83 15.81
C GLY A 81 1.15 7.70 15.19
N TYR A 82 1.52 6.49 14.74
CA TYR A 82 2.84 6.18 14.17
C TYR A 82 4.02 6.53 15.09
N SER A 83 3.74 6.61 16.39
CA SER A 83 4.73 6.74 17.45
C SER A 83 4.99 5.38 18.08
N ASN A 84 6.05 5.28 18.89
CA ASN A 84 6.44 4.03 19.56
C ASN A 84 5.22 3.34 20.19
N MET A 85 4.94 2.13 19.70
CA MET A 85 4.01 1.18 20.30
C MET A 85 4.68 0.43 21.45
#